data_AF-A0A852UVU9-F1
#
_entry.id   AF-A0A852UVU9-F1
#
_cell.length_a   1.000
_cell.length_b   1.000
_cell.length_c   1.000
_cell.angle_alpha   90.00
_cell.angle_beta   90.00
_cell.angle_gamma   90.00
#
_symmetry.space_group_name_H-M   'P 1'
#
loop_
_entity.id
_entity.type
_entity.pdbx_description
1 polymer ?
#
loop_
_entity_poly.entity_id
_entity_poly.type
_entity_poly.pdbx_seq_one_letter_code
_entity_poly.pdbx_strand_id
1 'polypeptide(L)' 'MTTVHPLRPARERGPDDGGACDGAAVAGTDALLEALSRREPVPTADPAIALLAALVDDVDQRRSSVSITPST' A
#
# COMPACT_ATOMS: atom_id res chain seq x y z
N MET A 1 -27.84 -13.32 -44.50
CA MET A 1 -28.37 -12.57 -43.33
C MET A 1 -27.19 -12.21 -42.46
N THR A 2 -26.72 -10.97 -42.53
CA THR A 2 -25.54 -10.49 -41.80
C THR A 2 -26.00 -9.77 -40.53
N THR A 3 -25.66 -10.33 -39.37
CA THR A 3 -26.04 -9.76 -38.08
C THR A 3 -25.15 -8.55 -37.77
N VAL A 4 -25.71 -7.35 -37.78
CA VAL A 4 -25.01 -6.11 -37.41
C VAL A 4 -25.12 -5.94 -35.89
N HIS A 5 -23.99 -6.02 -35.18
CA HIS A 5 -23.95 -5.72 -33.75
C HIS A 5 -23.93 -4.19 -33.52
N PRO A 6 -24.75 -3.65 -32.61
CA PRO A 6 -24.73 -2.23 -32.31
C PRO A 6 -23.44 -1.85 -31.57
N LEU A 7 -22.82 -0.77 -32.01
CA LEU A 7 -21.64 -0.17 -31.39
C LEU A 7 -22.00 0.28 -29.96
N ARG A 8 -21.33 -0.27 -28.94
CA ARG A 8 -21.44 0.21 -27.56
C ARG A 8 -21.00 1.69 -27.52
N PRO A 9 -21.74 2.60 -26.88
CA PRO A 9 -21.22 3.93 -26.63
C PRO A 9 -20.05 3.80 -25.65
N ALA A 10 -18.93 4.42 -26.00
CA ALA A 10 -17.80 4.60 -25.09
C ALA A 10 -18.34 5.31 -23.85
N ARG A 11 -18.15 4.70 -22.67
CA ARG A 11 -18.33 5.40 -21.41
C ARG A 11 -17.34 6.56 -21.40
N GLU A 12 -17.81 7.77 -21.66
CA GLU A 12 -17.07 8.99 -21.37
C GLU A 12 -16.80 9.00 -19.87
N ARG A 13 -15.57 8.66 -19.50
CA ARG A 13 -15.05 8.87 -18.16
C ARG A 13 -14.86 10.38 -18.04
N GLY A 14 -15.85 11.05 -17.46
CA GLY A 14 -15.75 12.47 -17.10
C GLY A 14 -14.55 12.72 -16.18
N PRO A 15 -14.05 13.96 -16.14
CA PRO A 15 -12.88 14.32 -15.34
C PRO A 15 -13.17 14.01 -13.86
N ASP A 16 -12.27 13.24 -13.26
CA ASP A 16 -12.25 12.84 -11.86
C ASP A 16 -11.96 14.08 -10.98
N ASP A 17 -12.89 15.02 -10.90
CA ASP A 17 -12.79 16.21 -10.03
C ASP A 17 -13.03 15.87 -8.54
N GLY A 18 -13.04 14.58 -8.18
CA GLY A 18 -13.06 14.07 -6.80
C GLY A 18 -11.66 13.91 -6.15
N GLY A 19 -10.59 14.07 -6.92
CA GLY A 19 -9.23 13.63 -6.51
C GLY A 19 -8.51 14.48 -5.46
N ALA A 20 -8.99 15.66 -5.08
CA ALA A 20 -8.29 16.52 -4.11
C ALA A 20 -8.45 16.04 -2.66
N CYS A 21 -9.65 15.57 -2.30
CA CYS A 21 -9.92 14.99 -0.98
C CYS A 21 -9.27 13.60 -0.84
N ASP A 22 -9.28 12.81 -1.91
CA ASP A 22 -8.64 11.48 -1.94
C ASP A 22 -7.11 11.58 -1.98
N GLY A 23 -6.55 12.58 -2.66
CA GLY A 23 -5.11 12.81 -2.74
C GLY A 23 -4.46 13.09 -1.39
N ALA A 24 -5.16 13.79 -0.49
CA ALA A 24 -4.66 14.02 0.87
C ALA A 24 -4.65 12.73 1.71
N ALA A 25 -5.66 11.87 1.56
CA ALA A 25 -5.72 10.57 2.24
C ALA A 25 -4.65 9.60 1.71
N VAL A 26 -4.42 9.60 0.39
CA VAL A 26 -3.34 8.83 -0.24
C VAL A 26 -1.98 9.32 0.23
N ALA A 27 -1.72 10.63 0.21
CA ALA A 27 -0.45 11.19 0.68
C ALA A 27 -0.19 10.88 2.16
N GLY A 28 -1.23 10.92 3.01
CA GLY A 28 -1.12 10.51 4.41
C GLY A 28 -0.79 9.03 4.58
N THR A 29 -1.39 8.17 3.76
CA THR A 29 -1.08 6.73 3.73
C THR A 29 0.34 6.49 3.25
N ASP A 30 0.78 7.15 2.19
CA ASP A 30 2.14 7.02 1.65
C ASP A 30 3.20 7.47 2.66
N ALA A 31 2.98 8.59 3.35
CA ALA A 31 3.87 9.05 4.41
C ALA A 31 3.97 8.04 5.56
N LEU A 32 2.86 7.39 5.92
CA LEU A 32 2.83 6.34 6.93
C LEU A 32 3.60 5.09 6.46
N LEU A 33 3.40 4.66 5.22
CA LEU A 33 4.14 3.54 4.63
C LEU A 33 5.64 3.85 4.54
N GLU A 34 5.99 5.09 4.20
CA GLU A 34 7.38 5.54 4.17
C GLU A 34 8.03 5.49 5.56
N ALA A 35 7.35 5.99 6.60
CA ALA A 35 7.83 5.90 7.98
C ALA A 35 8.03 4.44 8.44
N LEU A 36 7.06 3.57 8.17
CA LEU A 36 7.17 2.13 8.45
C LEU A 36 8.34 1.48 7.70
N SER A 37 8.56 1.84 6.44
CA SER A 37 9.68 1.32 5.63
C SER A 37 11.05 1.71 6.18
N ARG A 38 11.14 2.90 6.80
CA ARG A 38 12.35 3.41 7.46
C ARG A 38 12.50 2.90 8.89
N ARG A 39 11.54 2.12 9.39
CA ARG A 39 11.45 1.66 10.79
C ARG A 39 11.41 2.83 11.78
N GLU A 40 10.84 3.95 11.35
CA GLU A 40 10.62 5.09 12.22
C GLU A 40 9.43 4.79 13.16
N PRO A 41 9.49 5.20 14.43
CA PRO A 41 8.37 5.03 15.35
C PRO A 41 7.18 5.88 14.87
N VAL A 42 6.07 5.21 14.56
CA VAL A 42 4.82 5.88 14.16
C VAL A 42 3.90 5.96 15.37
N PRO A 43 3.76 7.12 16.04
CA PRO A 43 2.82 7.27 17.15
C PRO A 43 1.40 7.20 16.59
N THR A 44 0.67 6.15 16.95
CA THR A 44 -0.67 5.88 16.43
C THR A 44 -1.56 5.26 17.50
N ALA A 45 -2.83 5.65 17.52
CA ALA A 45 -3.87 4.98 18.30
C ALA A 45 -4.57 3.86 17.49
N ASP A 46 -4.23 3.73 16.20
CA ASP A 46 -4.83 2.74 15.32
C ASP A 46 -4.17 1.37 15.52
N PRO A 47 -4.93 0.34 15.96
CA PRO A 47 -4.40 -1.00 16.16
C PRO A 47 -3.88 -1.65 14.87
N ALA A 48 -4.43 -1.30 13.70
CA ALA A 48 -3.95 -1.84 12.43
C ALA A 48 -2.52 -1.36 12.11
N ILE A 49 -2.24 -0.07 12.34
CA ILE A 49 -0.90 0.49 12.15
C ILE A 49 0.07 -0.12 13.17
N ALA A 50 -0.36 -0.31 14.43
CA ALA A 50 0.46 -0.97 15.46
C ALA A 50 0.82 -2.41 15.08
N LEU A 51 -0.13 -3.18 14.53
CA LEU A 51 0.11 -4.54 14.03
C LEU A 51 1.09 -4.55 12.86
N LEU A 52 0.96 -3.61 11.92
CA LEU A 52 1.90 -3.49 10.79
C LEU A 52 3.32 -3.18 11.28
N ALA A 53 3.49 -2.27 12.24
CA ALA A 53 4.78 -1.97 12.83
C ALA A 53 5.41 -3.19 13.52
N ALA A 54 4.62 -3.94 14.30
CA ALA A 54 5.07 -5.16 14.96
C ALA A 54 5.47 -6.26 13.96
N LEU A 55 4.74 -6.39 12.84
CA LEU A 55 5.06 -7.35 11.79
C LEU A 55 6.37 -7.01 11.07
N VAL A 56 6.62 -5.73 10.80
CA VAL A 56 7.89 -5.27 10.22
C VAL A 56 9.06 -5.63 11.13
N ASP A 57 8.91 -5.45 12.44
CA ASP A 57 9.94 -5.80 13.43
C ASP A 57 10.18 -7.31 13.53
N ASP A 58 9.12 -8.13 13.58
CA ASP A 58 9.25 -9.61 13.60
C ASP A 58 9.99 -10.12 12.36
N VAL A 59 9.67 -9.59 11.17
CA VAL A 59 10.37 -9.95 9.93
C VAL A 59 11.85 -9.55 9.97
N ASP A 60 12.18 -8.37 10.52
CA ASP A 60 13.56 -7.91 10.65
C ASP A 60 14.38 -8.82 11.59
N GLN A 61 13.80 -9.16 12.75
CA GLN A 61 14.41 -10.09 13.70
C GLN A 61 14.66 -11.47 13.06
N ARG A 62 13.67 -12.00 12.32
CA ARG A 62 13.83 -13.27 11.60
C ARG A 62 14.96 -13.20 10.58
N ARG A 63 15.06 -12.12 9.80
CA ARG A 63 16.17 -11.93 8.85
C ARG A 63 17.53 -11.88 9.55
N SER A 64 17.60 -11.23 10.72
CA SER A 64 18.83 -11.19 11.52
C SER A 64 19.19 -12.54 12.15
N SER A 65 18.20 -13.37 12.46
CA SER A 65 18.41 -14.72 13.03
C SER A 65 18.92 -15.74 12.01
N VAL A 66 18.76 -15.47 10.70
CA VAL A 66 19.34 -16.27 9.61
C VAL A 66 20.80 -15.84 9.38
N SER A 67 21.62 -15.95 10.43
CA SER A 67 23.07 -16.08 10.29
C SER A 67 23.36 -17.54 10.01
N ILE A 68 23.17 -17.96 8.76
CA ILE A 68 23.74 -19.21 8.27
C ILE A 68 25.25 -19.01 8.33
N THR A 69 25.91 -19.51 9.37
CA THR A 69 27.32 -19.87 9.26
C THR A 69 27.39 -20.84 8.08
N PRO A 70 28.06 -20.50 6.97
CA PRO A 70 28.27 -21.47 5.91
C PRO A 70 29.15 -22.56 6.51
N SER A 71 28.54 -23.71 6.84
CA SER A 71 29.31 -24.90 7.20
C SER A 71 30.22 -25.25 6.02
N THR A 72 31.52 -25.25 6.27
CA THR A 72 32.57 -25.57 5.31
C THR A 72 32.50 -27.03 4.87
#